data_AF-A0A377ZVZ9-F1
#
_entry.id   AF-A0A377ZVZ9-F1
#
_cell.length_a   1.000
_cell.length_b   1.000
_cell.length_c   1.000
_cell.angle_alpha   90.00
_cell.angle_beta   90.00
_cell.angle_gamma   90.00
#
_symmetry.space_group_name_H-M   'P 1'
#
loop_
_entity.id
_entity.type
_entity.pdbx_description
1 polymer ?
#
loop_
_entity_poly.entity_id
_entity_poly.type
_entity_poly.pdbx_seq_one_letter_code
_entity_poly.pdbx_strand_id
1 'polypeptide(L)'
;MTARYIAIDWGSTNLRAWLYQGEECLESRQSEAGVTRLNGRSPAAVLAEITQHWRDGATPVVMAGMVGSNVGWKIAPYLPLPAAFSDIGQQLTAVGDNIWIIPGLCVSRDDNHNVMRGEETQLLGARALAPSSVYVMPGTHCKWVLADRRQIHDFRTVLTGELHHLLLQHSLVGAGLPPQETSAAAFAAGLQRGINNPAVLPQLF
;
A
#
# COMPACT_ATOMS: atom_id res chain seq x y z
N MET A 1 -18.57 -13.07 -2.32
CA MET A 1 -17.68 -14.24 -2.20
C MET A 1 -18.12 -14.99 -0.95
N THR A 2 -18.32 -16.31 -0.97
CA THR A 2 -18.78 -17.09 0.21
C THR A 2 -17.76 -18.12 0.70
N ALA A 3 -16.75 -18.42 -0.13
CA ALA A 3 -15.69 -19.38 0.19
C ALA A 3 -14.65 -18.78 1.16
N ARG A 4 -13.84 -19.66 1.75
CA ARG A 4 -12.69 -19.28 2.57
C ARG A 4 -11.57 -18.68 1.72
N TYR A 5 -10.88 -17.69 2.26
CA TYR A 5 -9.64 -17.15 1.67
C TYR A 5 -8.76 -16.54 2.77
N ILE A 6 -7.46 -16.42 2.49
CA ILE A 6 -6.51 -15.73 3.36
C ILE A 6 -6.04 -14.47 2.65
N ALA A 7 -6.26 -13.32 3.28
CA ALA A 7 -5.74 -12.03 2.83
C ALA A 7 -4.43 -11.73 3.55
N ILE A 8 -3.40 -11.34 2.80
CA ILE A 8 -2.11 -10.93 3.33
C ILE A 8 -1.81 -9.50 2.87
N ASP A 9 -1.39 -8.66 3.81
CA ASP A 9 -0.71 -7.41 3.52
C ASP A 9 0.72 -7.51 4.05
N TRP A 10 1.68 -7.53 3.11
CA TRP A 10 3.08 -7.76 3.43
C TRP A 10 3.94 -6.59 2.97
N GLY A 11 4.13 -5.64 3.88
CA GLY A 11 4.96 -4.47 3.68
C GLY A 11 6.45 -4.74 3.90
N SER A 12 7.25 -3.69 3.76
CA SER A 12 8.70 -3.76 3.99
C SER A 12 9.05 -4.19 5.42
N THR A 13 8.34 -3.66 6.41
CA THR A 13 8.68 -3.81 7.83
C THR A 13 7.62 -4.50 8.68
N ASN A 14 6.45 -4.81 8.10
CA ASN A 14 5.33 -5.40 8.82
C ASN A 14 4.58 -6.40 7.93
N LEU A 15 4.00 -7.43 8.55
CA LEU A 15 3.18 -8.45 7.92
C LEU A 15 1.86 -8.59 8.68
N ARG A 16 0.75 -8.58 7.94
CA ARG A 16 -0.60 -8.78 8.48
C ARG A 16 -1.31 -9.86 7.68
N ALA A 17 -2.03 -10.72 8.40
CA ALA A 17 -2.75 -11.84 7.81
C ALA A 17 -4.16 -11.95 8.39
N TRP A 18 -5.12 -12.26 7.54
CA TRP A 18 -6.51 -12.48 7.94
C TRP A 18 -7.07 -13.71 7.26
N LEU A 19 -7.75 -14.57 8.02
CA LEU A 19 -8.56 -15.65 7.50
C LEU A 19 -10.02 -15.18 7.41
N TYR A 20 -10.60 -15.28 6.23
CA TYR A 20 -11.99 -14.92 5.98
C TYR A 20 -12.80 -16.13 5.49
N GLN A 21 -14.11 -16.10 5.76
CA GLN A 21 -15.12 -16.86 5.04
C GLN A 21 -16.20 -15.90 4.54
N GLY A 22 -16.18 -15.62 3.24
CA GLY A 22 -16.95 -14.51 2.67
C GLY A 22 -16.57 -13.18 3.31
N GLU A 23 -17.50 -12.51 3.98
CA GLU A 23 -17.26 -11.22 4.65
C GLU A 23 -16.88 -11.38 6.14
N GLU A 24 -17.00 -12.59 6.69
CA GLU A 24 -16.69 -12.87 8.09
C GLU A 24 -15.19 -13.09 8.28
N CYS A 25 -14.56 -12.22 9.08
CA CYS A 25 -13.17 -12.39 9.50
C CYS A 25 -13.10 -13.42 10.65
N LEU A 26 -12.67 -14.64 10.34
CA LEU A 26 -12.58 -15.74 11.32
C LEU A 26 -11.42 -15.55 12.30
N GLU A 27 -10.27 -15.06 11.81
CA GLU A 27 -9.07 -14.83 12.63
C GLU A 27 -8.14 -13.80 11.97
N SER A 28 -7.34 -13.10 12.77
CA SER A 28 -6.29 -12.19 12.28
C SER A 28 -5.00 -12.37 13.04
N ARG A 29 -3.87 -12.21 12.37
CA ARG A 29 -2.51 -12.32 12.92
C ARG A 29 -1.61 -11.21 12.39
N GLN A 30 -0.59 -10.85 13.15
CA GLN A 30 0.43 -9.88 12.74
C GLN A 30 1.84 -10.40 13.07
N SER A 31 2.83 -9.90 12.34
CA SER A 31 4.25 -10.20 12.56
C SER A 31 5.12 -9.02 12.12
N GLU A 32 6.23 -8.80 12.82
CA GLU A 32 7.25 -7.81 12.44
C GLU A 32 8.13 -8.28 11.26
N ALA A 33 7.91 -9.51 10.76
CA ALA A 33 8.65 -10.10 9.65
C ALA A 33 8.21 -9.52 8.28
N GLY A 34 8.36 -8.21 8.09
CA GLY A 34 8.28 -7.58 6.78
C GLY A 34 9.37 -8.10 5.83
N VAL A 35 9.22 -7.87 4.52
CA VAL A 35 10.15 -8.45 3.52
C VAL A 35 11.60 -7.98 3.66
N THR A 36 11.83 -6.81 4.25
CA THR A 36 13.20 -6.32 4.56
C THR A 36 13.67 -6.70 5.96
N ARG A 37 12.87 -7.46 6.72
CA ARG A 37 13.11 -7.88 8.12
C ARG A 37 12.96 -9.39 8.32
N LEU A 38 13.24 -10.20 7.30
CA LEU A 38 13.08 -11.65 7.36
C LEU A 38 14.14 -12.37 8.23
N ASN A 39 15.23 -11.69 8.60
CA ASN A 39 16.29 -12.21 9.47
C ASN A 39 16.82 -13.59 9.03
N GLY A 40 17.07 -13.75 7.72
CA GLY A 40 17.59 -14.98 7.13
C GLY A 40 16.55 -16.08 6.84
N ARG A 41 15.28 -15.88 7.20
CA ARG A 41 14.19 -16.80 6.88
C ARG A 41 13.71 -16.59 5.44
N SER A 42 13.20 -17.66 4.82
CA SER A 42 12.52 -17.53 3.53
C SER A 42 11.11 -16.95 3.70
N PRO A 43 10.60 -16.18 2.72
CA PRO A 43 9.20 -15.74 2.73
C PRO A 43 8.21 -16.91 2.84
N ALA A 44 8.50 -18.04 2.19
CA ALA A 44 7.68 -19.24 2.29
C ALA A 44 7.52 -19.75 3.73
N ALA A 45 8.62 -19.79 4.49
CA ALA A 45 8.60 -20.24 5.88
C ALA A 45 7.83 -19.27 6.79
N VAL A 46 7.97 -17.96 6.56
CA VAL A 46 7.24 -16.93 7.31
C VAL A 46 5.73 -16.99 7.01
N LEU A 47 5.35 -17.18 5.74
CA LEU A 47 3.94 -17.34 5.37
C LEU A 47 3.34 -18.61 5.98
N ALA A 48 4.07 -19.72 5.94
CA ALA A 48 3.61 -20.99 6.51
C ALA A 48 3.34 -20.88 8.03
N GLU A 49 4.23 -20.19 8.76
CA GLU A 49 4.05 -19.94 10.20
C GLU A 49 2.82 -19.06 10.48
N ILE A 50 2.71 -17.90 9.82
CA ILE A 50 1.61 -16.98 10.12
C ILE A 50 0.25 -17.56 9.71
N THR A 51 0.20 -18.44 8.70
CA THR A 51 -1.03 -19.10 8.22
C THR A 51 -1.20 -20.54 8.74
N GLN A 52 -0.41 -20.93 9.74
CA GLN A 52 -0.50 -22.27 10.33
C GLN A 52 -1.93 -22.55 10.82
N HIS A 53 -2.43 -23.76 10.53
CA HIS A 53 -3.80 -24.21 10.81
C HIS A 53 -4.93 -23.54 9.99
N TRP A 54 -4.64 -22.61 9.08
CA TRP A 54 -5.67 -21.99 8.24
C TRP A 54 -5.86 -22.70 6.89
N ARG A 55 -4.82 -23.34 6.38
CA ARG A 55 -4.76 -23.92 5.02
C ARG A 55 -5.32 -25.33 4.96
N ASP A 56 -6.11 -25.61 3.92
CA ASP A 56 -6.74 -26.92 3.63
C ASP A 56 -6.55 -27.37 2.16
N GLY A 57 -5.64 -26.72 1.43
CA GLY A 57 -5.39 -26.94 0.00
C GLY A 57 -6.34 -26.17 -0.93
N ALA A 58 -7.63 -26.06 -0.59
CA ALA A 58 -8.60 -25.33 -1.39
C ALA A 58 -8.61 -23.81 -1.12
N THR A 59 -8.26 -23.39 0.11
CA THR A 59 -8.28 -21.99 0.56
C THR A 59 -7.14 -21.18 -0.07
N PRO A 60 -7.40 -20.25 -1.01
CA PRO A 60 -6.34 -19.45 -1.63
C PRO A 60 -5.73 -18.45 -0.66
N VAL A 61 -4.44 -18.14 -0.85
CA VAL A 61 -3.78 -16.98 -0.22
C VAL A 61 -3.59 -15.90 -1.27
N VAL A 62 -4.05 -14.69 -0.98
CA VAL A 62 -3.90 -13.52 -1.85
C VAL A 62 -3.14 -12.44 -1.10
N MET A 63 -2.02 -11.99 -1.66
CA MET A 63 -1.06 -11.12 -1.00
C MET A 63 -0.90 -9.78 -1.73
N ALA A 64 -0.95 -8.69 -0.97
CA ALA A 64 -0.69 -7.34 -1.45
C ALA A 64 0.65 -6.81 -0.90
N GLY A 65 1.18 -5.78 -1.56
CA GLY A 65 2.31 -5.01 -1.06
C GLY A 65 3.69 -5.49 -1.51
N MET A 66 4.69 -5.22 -0.67
CA MET A 66 6.12 -5.33 -1.00
C MET A 66 6.61 -6.77 -1.20
N VAL A 67 5.83 -7.79 -0.85
CA VAL A 67 6.09 -9.19 -1.23
C VAL A 67 6.23 -9.38 -2.75
N GLY A 68 5.58 -8.53 -3.55
CA GLY A 68 5.69 -8.52 -5.01
C GLY A 68 6.82 -7.66 -5.59
N SER A 69 7.67 -7.05 -4.76
CA SER A 69 8.76 -6.17 -5.19
C SER A 69 10.05 -6.93 -5.54
N ASN A 70 11.09 -6.21 -5.99
CA ASN A 70 12.42 -6.77 -6.23
C ASN A 70 13.18 -7.16 -4.95
N VAL A 71 12.74 -6.67 -3.79
CA VAL A 71 13.24 -7.09 -2.46
C VAL A 71 12.25 -8.02 -1.75
N GLY A 72 11.20 -8.45 -2.45
CA GLY A 72 10.14 -9.32 -1.93
C GLY A 72 10.42 -10.81 -2.15
N TRP A 73 9.35 -11.60 -2.24
CA TRP A 73 9.43 -13.04 -2.52
C TRP A 73 9.62 -13.30 -4.01
N LYS A 74 8.71 -12.78 -4.84
CA LYS A 74 8.74 -12.92 -6.30
C LYS A 74 8.20 -11.66 -6.91
N ILE A 75 8.90 -11.11 -7.90
CA ILE A 75 8.45 -9.91 -8.60
C ILE A 75 7.09 -10.20 -9.24
N ALA A 76 6.09 -9.40 -8.85
CA ALA A 76 4.84 -9.24 -9.55
C ALA A 76 4.96 -7.96 -10.41
N PRO A 77 5.21 -8.08 -11.73
CA PRO A 77 5.46 -6.93 -12.60
C PRO A 77 4.33 -5.91 -12.50
N TYR A 78 4.67 -4.63 -12.60
CA TYR A 78 3.66 -3.58 -12.60
C TYR A 78 2.75 -3.70 -13.82
N LEU A 79 1.46 -3.44 -13.63
CA LEU A 79 0.53 -3.24 -14.74
C LEU A 79 0.60 -1.78 -15.22
N PRO A 80 0.96 -1.53 -16.49
CA PRO A 80 1.00 -0.17 -17.01
C PRO A 80 -0.42 0.39 -17.17
N LEU A 81 -0.61 1.65 -16.78
CA LEU A 81 -1.85 2.37 -17.01
C LEU A 81 -1.94 2.96 -18.42
N PRO A 82 -3.15 3.05 -19.01
CA PRO A 82 -4.44 2.73 -18.39
C PRO A 82 -4.72 1.21 -18.31
N ALA A 83 -5.31 0.78 -17.20
CA ALA A 83 -5.67 -0.63 -16.94
C ALA A 83 -7.09 -0.73 -16.38
N ALA A 84 -7.82 -1.81 -16.68
CA ALA A 84 -9.12 -2.04 -16.08
C ALA A 84 -8.98 -2.55 -14.64
N PHE A 85 -9.95 -2.23 -13.77
CA PHE A 85 -9.97 -2.77 -12.41
C PHE A 85 -9.96 -4.31 -12.39
N SER A 86 -10.57 -4.94 -13.40
CA SER A 86 -10.58 -6.40 -13.56
C SER A 86 -9.21 -7.01 -13.81
N ASP A 87 -8.29 -6.25 -14.42
CA ASP A 87 -6.99 -6.77 -14.87
C ASP A 87 -6.11 -7.17 -13.67
N ILE A 88 -6.23 -6.43 -12.56
CA ILE A 88 -5.50 -6.70 -11.31
C ILE A 88 -5.73 -8.14 -10.81
N GLY A 89 -6.98 -8.60 -10.83
CA GLY A 89 -7.35 -9.95 -10.40
C GLY A 89 -7.05 -11.04 -11.44
N GLN A 90 -6.84 -10.67 -12.70
CA GLN A 90 -6.54 -11.60 -13.80
C GLN A 90 -5.03 -11.77 -14.03
N GLN A 91 -4.21 -10.83 -13.57
CA GLN A 91 -2.77 -10.79 -13.76
C GLN A 91 -1.97 -11.06 -12.48
N LEU A 92 -2.53 -11.88 -11.59
CA LEU A 92 -1.86 -12.30 -10.37
C LEU A 92 -0.60 -13.10 -10.66
N THR A 93 0.45 -12.88 -9.87
CA THR A 93 1.67 -13.68 -9.93
C THR A 93 1.58 -14.88 -9.00
N ALA A 94 1.60 -16.09 -9.56
CA ALA A 94 1.64 -17.33 -8.78
C ALA A 94 3.02 -17.55 -8.16
N VAL A 95 3.05 -17.91 -6.88
CA VAL A 95 4.25 -18.40 -6.17
C VAL A 95 4.16 -19.89 -5.81
N GLY A 96 3.12 -20.58 -6.30
CA GLY A 96 2.87 -22.00 -6.07
C GLY A 96 1.75 -22.23 -5.04
N ASP A 97 1.25 -23.46 -4.97
CA ASP A 97 0.29 -23.91 -3.94
C ASP A 97 -0.92 -22.97 -3.75
N ASN A 98 -1.54 -22.48 -4.83
CA ASN A 98 -2.70 -21.56 -4.73
C ASN A 98 -2.42 -20.29 -3.89
N ILE A 99 -1.19 -19.79 -3.94
CA ILE A 99 -0.72 -18.53 -3.34
C ILE A 99 -0.42 -17.54 -4.46
N TRP A 100 -0.98 -16.34 -4.34
CA TRP A 100 -1.02 -15.33 -5.37
C TRP A 100 -0.54 -13.98 -4.85
N ILE A 101 0.23 -13.26 -5.65
CA ILE A 101 0.66 -11.89 -5.38
C ILE A 101 -0.07 -10.96 -6.35
N ILE A 102 -0.69 -9.91 -5.80
CA ILE A 102 -1.30 -8.81 -6.54
C ILE A 102 -0.19 -7.94 -7.15
N PRO A 103 -0.23 -7.65 -8.47
CA PRO A 103 0.73 -6.74 -9.10
C PRO A 103 0.47 -5.30 -8.68
N GLY A 104 1.52 -4.49 -8.61
CA GLY A 104 1.37 -3.03 -8.49
C GLY A 104 0.93 -2.38 -9.81
N LEU A 105 0.73 -1.06 -9.80
CA LEU A 105 0.42 -0.27 -11.00
C LEU A 105 1.57 0.69 -11.33
N CYS A 106 1.76 1.00 -12.62
CA CYS A 106 2.74 2.01 -13.04
C CYS A 106 2.22 2.93 -14.15
N VAL A 107 2.83 4.11 -14.22
CA VAL A 107 2.72 5.06 -15.32
C VAL A 107 4.13 5.34 -15.83
N SER A 108 4.32 5.36 -17.15
CA SER A 108 5.62 5.64 -17.77
C SER A 108 5.43 6.42 -19.07
N ARG A 109 5.57 7.74 -19.00
CA ARG A 109 5.55 8.69 -20.12
C ARG A 109 6.32 9.95 -19.71
N ASP A 110 6.71 10.78 -20.67
CA ASP A 110 7.62 11.92 -20.48
C ASP A 110 7.30 12.81 -19.26
N ASP A 111 6.01 13.12 -19.03
CA ASP A 111 5.56 13.98 -17.94
C ASP A 111 5.18 13.22 -16.65
N ASN A 112 5.16 11.88 -16.67
CA ASN A 112 4.76 11.07 -15.53
C ASN A 112 5.46 9.70 -15.50
N HIS A 113 6.32 9.51 -14.50
CA HIS A 113 6.85 8.21 -14.11
C HIS A 113 6.42 7.95 -12.66
N ASN A 114 5.55 6.97 -12.46
CA ASN A 114 4.93 6.71 -11.16
C ASN A 114 4.70 5.22 -10.93
N VAL A 115 4.80 4.80 -9.67
CA VAL A 115 4.55 3.42 -9.23
C VAL A 115 3.73 3.40 -7.93
N MET A 116 2.91 2.37 -7.76
CA MET A 116 2.28 2.01 -6.49
C MET A 116 2.27 0.49 -6.32
N ARG A 117 2.27 0.02 -5.07
CA ARG A 117 2.30 -1.40 -4.75
C ARG A 117 1.71 -1.64 -3.37
N GLY A 118 0.48 -2.14 -3.35
CA GLY A 118 -0.37 -2.31 -2.19
C GLY A 118 -1.62 -1.43 -2.30
N GLU A 119 -1.47 -0.17 -2.69
CA GLU A 119 -2.57 0.78 -2.80
C GLU A 119 -3.61 0.37 -3.85
N GLU A 120 -3.23 -0.35 -4.90
CA GLU A 120 -4.18 -0.87 -5.90
C GLU A 120 -5.24 -1.81 -5.30
N THR A 121 -4.88 -2.53 -4.23
CA THR A 121 -5.80 -3.42 -3.52
C THR A 121 -6.83 -2.62 -2.72
N GLN A 122 -6.41 -1.53 -2.07
CA GLN A 122 -7.32 -0.60 -1.40
C GLN A 122 -8.22 0.13 -2.42
N LEU A 123 -7.67 0.50 -3.57
CA LEU A 123 -8.38 1.16 -4.65
C LEU A 123 -9.52 0.29 -5.21
N LEU A 124 -9.30 -1.03 -5.35
CA LEU A 124 -10.37 -1.98 -5.72
C LEU A 124 -11.53 -1.95 -4.72
N GLY A 125 -11.23 -1.95 -3.42
CA GLY A 125 -12.23 -1.82 -2.37
C GLY A 125 -12.97 -0.48 -2.42
N ALA A 126 -12.22 0.63 -2.53
CA ALA A 126 -12.80 1.98 -2.63
C ALA A 126 -13.72 2.12 -3.85
N ARG A 127 -13.34 1.54 -5.00
CA ARG A 127 -14.19 1.54 -6.20
C ARG A 127 -15.53 0.85 -5.96
N ALA A 128 -15.57 -0.20 -5.16
CA ALA A 128 -16.81 -0.91 -4.82
C ALA A 128 -17.65 -0.15 -3.77
N LEU A 129 -17.00 0.41 -2.75
CA LEU A 129 -17.66 1.01 -1.59
C LEU A 129 -18.07 2.47 -1.80
N ALA A 130 -17.26 3.26 -2.51
CA ALA A 130 -17.42 4.69 -2.69
C ALA A 130 -16.87 5.14 -4.07
N PRO A 131 -17.55 4.78 -5.17
CA PRO A 131 -17.07 5.09 -6.52
C PRO A 131 -16.98 6.60 -6.76
N SER A 132 -15.82 7.01 -7.30
CA SER A 132 -15.50 8.39 -7.65
C SER A 132 -14.68 8.42 -8.93
N SER A 133 -14.57 9.59 -9.57
CA SER A 133 -13.58 9.81 -10.63
C SER A 133 -12.17 10.02 -10.08
N VAL A 134 -12.04 10.46 -8.83
CA VAL A 134 -10.76 10.71 -8.15
C VAL A 134 -10.74 10.03 -6.79
N TYR A 135 -9.66 9.31 -6.51
CA TYR A 135 -9.39 8.70 -5.21
C TYR A 135 -8.10 9.29 -4.65
N VAL A 136 -8.17 9.78 -3.41
CA VAL A 136 -7.00 10.28 -2.68
C VAL A 136 -6.73 9.35 -1.51
N MET A 137 -5.52 8.80 -1.48
CA MET A 137 -5.11 7.73 -0.58
C MET A 137 -3.89 8.22 0.23
N PRO A 138 -4.11 8.96 1.33
CA PRO A 138 -3.02 9.57 2.10
C PRO A 138 -2.22 8.52 2.90
N GLY A 139 -0.96 8.85 3.16
CA GLY A 139 -0.03 8.00 3.92
C GLY A 139 1.39 8.55 3.86
N THR A 140 2.39 7.69 4.09
CA THR A 140 3.81 8.01 3.87
C THR A 140 4.01 8.57 2.46
N HIS A 141 3.41 7.89 1.47
CA HIS A 141 3.31 8.32 0.08
C HIS A 141 1.83 8.40 -0.31
N CYS A 142 1.31 9.61 -0.48
CA CYS A 142 -0.08 9.83 -0.86
C CYS A 142 -0.28 9.54 -2.36
N LYS A 143 -1.24 8.67 -2.71
CA LYS A 143 -1.63 8.42 -4.09
C LYS A 143 -2.87 9.23 -4.47
N TRP A 144 -2.81 9.94 -5.59
CA TRP A 144 -3.94 10.62 -6.21
C TRP A 144 -4.24 9.91 -7.52
N VAL A 145 -5.37 9.20 -7.58
CA VAL A 145 -5.72 8.30 -8.68
C VAL A 145 -6.90 8.83 -9.46
N LEU A 146 -6.76 8.94 -10.78
CA LEU A 146 -7.82 9.27 -11.72
C LEU A 146 -8.37 7.97 -12.34
N ALA A 147 -9.68 7.77 -12.29
CA ALA A 147 -10.32 6.59 -12.83
C ALA A 147 -11.75 6.90 -13.33
N ASP A 148 -12.30 5.99 -14.11
CA ASP A 148 -13.74 5.93 -14.39
C ASP A 148 -14.37 4.67 -13.80
N ARG A 149 -15.54 4.25 -14.31
CA ARG A 149 -16.23 3.07 -13.80
C ARG A 149 -15.48 1.76 -14.08
N ARG A 150 -14.62 1.70 -15.08
CA ARG A 150 -13.97 0.49 -15.59
C ARG A 150 -12.45 0.58 -15.52
N GLN A 151 -11.87 1.74 -15.81
CA GLN A 151 -10.42 1.91 -15.97
C GLN A 151 -9.82 2.87 -14.97
N ILE A 152 -8.57 2.58 -14.60
CA ILE A 152 -7.65 3.45 -13.89
C ILE A 152 -6.81 4.14 -14.96
N HIS A 153 -6.85 5.46 -15.02
CA HIS A 153 -6.27 6.25 -16.10
C HIS A 153 -4.88 6.78 -15.78
N ASP A 154 -4.71 7.34 -14.59
CA ASP A 154 -3.47 7.99 -14.19
C ASP A 154 -3.35 8.05 -12.67
N PHE A 155 -2.14 8.27 -12.16
CA PHE A 155 -1.96 8.68 -10.78
C PHE A 155 -0.69 9.49 -10.56
N ARG A 156 -0.67 10.21 -9.44
CA ARG A 156 0.50 10.93 -8.92
C ARG A 156 0.76 10.50 -7.48
N THR A 157 2.02 10.62 -7.07
CA THR A 157 2.47 10.38 -5.70
C THR A 157 2.97 11.68 -5.07
N VAL A 158 2.54 11.97 -3.84
CA VAL A 158 3.09 13.06 -3.01
C VAL A 158 3.69 12.45 -1.74
N LEU A 159 4.95 12.78 -1.44
CA LEU A 159 5.70 12.22 -0.30
C LEU A 159 5.36 12.92 1.03
N THR A 160 4.08 13.16 1.30
CA THR A 160 3.64 14.00 2.43
C THR A 160 4.13 13.49 3.79
N GLY A 161 3.91 12.21 4.09
CA GLY A 161 4.29 11.63 5.37
C GLY A 161 5.80 11.42 5.50
N GLU A 162 6.46 10.98 4.42
CA GLU A 162 7.92 10.82 4.42
C GLU A 162 8.64 12.16 4.58
N LEU A 163 8.23 13.19 3.83
CA LEU A 163 8.82 14.52 3.94
C LEU A 163 8.59 15.13 5.32
N HIS A 164 7.40 14.95 5.91
CA HIS A 164 7.12 15.37 7.29
C HIS A 164 8.11 14.72 8.28
N HIS A 165 8.29 13.40 8.19
CA HIS A 165 9.24 12.68 9.05
C HIS A 165 10.68 13.17 8.86
N LEU A 166 11.14 13.32 7.62
CA LEU A 166 12.49 13.79 7.30
C LEU A 166 12.74 15.20 7.82
N LEU A 167 11.82 16.13 7.59
CA LEU A 167 11.96 17.53 8.03
C LEU A 167 12.00 17.61 9.56
N LEU A 168 11.08 16.92 10.24
CA LEU A 168 10.93 17.02 11.69
C LEU A 168 12.02 16.26 12.47
N GLN A 169 12.44 15.08 12.01
CA GLN A 169 13.32 14.18 12.78
C GLN A 169 14.77 14.18 12.30
N HIS A 170 15.03 14.54 11.05
CA HIS A 170 16.33 14.32 10.40
C HIS A 170 16.89 15.55 9.67
N SER A 171 16.26 16.72 9.81
CA SER A 171 16.73 17.98 9.23
C SER A 171 16.96 19.05 10.29
N LEU A 172 17.62 20.15 9.92
CA LEU A 172 17.82 21.31 10.80
C LEU A 172 16.50 21.92 11.30
N VAL A 173 15.41 21.80 10.53
CA VAL A 173 14.10 22.37 10.85
C VAL A 173 13.59 21.90 12.22
N GLY A 174 13.77 20.62 12.54
CA GLY A 174 13.33 20.04 13.80
C GLY A 174 14.42 19.87 14.86
N ALA A 175 15.65 20.31 14.60
CA ALA A 175 16.78 20.04 15.48
C ALA A 175 16.64 20.76 16.83
N GLY A 176 16.79 20.02 17.92
CA GLY A 176 16.70 20.57 19.29
C GLY A 176 15.28 20.79 19.81
N LEU A 177 14.24 20.39 19.06
CA LEU A 177 12.86 20.48 19.53
C LEU A 177 12.60 19.53 20.72
N PRO A 178 11.71 19.92 21.66
CA PRO A 178 11.21 19.04 22.69
C PRO A 178 10.23 18.00 22.12
N PRO A 179 9.76 17.03 22.95
CA PRO A 179 8.65 16.15 22.59
C PRO A 179 7.45 16.94 22.04
N GLN A 180 6.88 16.46 20.94
CA GLN A 180 5.79 17.15 20.25
C GLN A 180 4.44 16.85 20.90
N GLU A 181 3.53 17.83 20.89
CA GLU A 181 2.19 17.75 21.47
C GLU A 181 1.11 17.95 20.42
N THR A 182 -0.11 17.48 20.71
CA THR A 182 -1.25 17.69 19.83
C THR A 182 -1.72 19.14 19.89
N SER A 183 -1.84 19.80 18.73
CA SER A 183 -2.38 21.16 18.64
C SER A 183 -3.21 21.35 17.37
N ALA A 184 -4.54 21.36 17.53
CA ALA A 184 -5.46 21.61 16.42
C ALA A 184 -5.27 23.01 15.80
N ALA A 185 -4.94 24.01 16.63
CA ALA A 185 -4.67 25.37 16.18
C ALA A 185 -3.41 25.45 15.30
N ALA A 186 -2.33 24.77 15.71
CA ALA A 186 -1.10 24.72 14.92
C ALA A 186 -1.32 23.98 13.58
N PHE A 187 -2.06 22.87 13.61
CA PHE A 187 -2.44 22.16 12.39
C PHE A 187 -3.25 23.03 11.42
N ALA A 188 -4.29 23.72 11.91
CA ALA A 188 -5.12 24.60 11.09
C ALA A 188 -4.33 25.75 10.48
N ALA A 189 -3.42 26.36 11.25
CA ALA A 189 -2.52 27.40 10.75
C ALA A 189 -1.57 26.89 9.66
N GLY A 190 -0.97 25.71 9.86
CA GLY A 190 -0.13 25.04 8.86
C GLY A 190 -0.90 24.69 7.60
N LEU A 191 -2.14 24.21 7.73
CA LEU A 191 -3.02 23.89 6.62
C LEU A 191 -3.34 25.14 5.78
N GLN A 192 -3.72 26.24 6.42
CA GLN A 192 -3.97 27.51 5.74
C GLN A 192 -2.74 28.02 5.00
N ARG A 193 -1.55 27.91 5.63
CA ARG A 193 -0.30 28.32 4.98
C ARG A 193 0.00 27.47 3.75
N GLY A 194 -0.12 26.14 3.86
CA GLY A 194 0.15 25.21 2.76
C GLY A 194 -0.79 25.40 1.58
N ILE A 195 -2.11 25.55 1.83
CA ILE A 195 -3.10 25.79 0.77
C ILE A 195 -2.77 27.06 -0.03
N ASN A 196 -2.34 28.13 0.64
CA ASN A 196 -2.00 29.40 0.01
C ASN A 196 -0.61 29.41 -0.67
N ASN A 197 0.21 28.38 -0.47
CA ASN A 197 1.59 28.32 -0.97
C ASN A 197 1.91 26.93 -1.57
N PRO A 198 1.28 26.55 -2.69
CA PRO A 198 1.55 25.25 -3.33
C PRO A 198 3.01 25.13 -3.84
N ALA A 199 3.64 26.25 -4.20
CA ALA A 199 5.09 26.33 -4.37
C ALA A 199 5.77 26.39 -2.99
N VAL A 200 5.69 25.28 -2.25
CA VAL A 200 5.88 25.23 -0.79
C VAL A 200 7.32 25.38 -0.31
N LEU A 201 8.32 25.22 -1.19
CA LEU A 201 9.74 25.18 -0.81
C LEU A 201 10.20 26.32 0.10
N PRO A 202 9.83 27.60 -0.15
CA PRO A 202 10.26 28.71 0.71
C PRO A 202 9.62 28.71 2.10
N GLN A 203 8.57 27.92 2.33
CA GLN A 203 7.87 27.85 3.62
C GLN A 203 8.46 26.78 4.57
N LEU A 204 9.44 26.01 4.11
CA LEU A 204 10.01 24.90 4.89
C LEU A 204 11.05 25.35 5.93
N PHE A 205 11.54 26.60 5.83
CA PHE A 205 12.46 27.25 6.77
C PHE A 205 11.80 28.52 7.32
#